data_AF-A0A183J849-F1
#
_entry.id   AF-A0A183J849-F1
#
_cell.length_a   1.000
_cell.length_b   1.000
_cell.length_c   1.000
_cell.angle_alpha   90.00
_cell.angle_beta   90.00
_cell.angle_gamma   90.00
#
_symmetry.space_group_name_H-M   'P 1'
#
loop_
_entity.id
_entity.type
_entity.pdbx_description
1 polymer ?
#
loop_
_entity_poly.entity_id
_entity_poly.type
_entity_poly.pdbx_seq_one_letter_code
_entity_poly.pdbx_strand_id
1 'polypeptide(L)'
;MSSIRTKRRICLTGTPLQNNLMEYHCMLQFVKPNLLGTKTEFANRFANPIRNGQMLDSTDYDVRLMKRRAHILHDMLSGCVHRKDYSCLRSNLVLKYEYVVYVSLTQKQRELYQNYLNEVIKSGLCGNWLNVRNSLFGDFRTFQLIAAHPYCLVMQKAEQDHKAEFLESEEEEETDSDFSCESSSSSESSVSSSKCTDKDCAESVKPVVTDKPAKPSRPSSDDGKDTNVKTDLSVPEAVTPLGAGEWFRDMVSENDANNLELSSKMFILFELIRRCESIGDKL
;
A
#
# COMPACT_ATOMS: atom_id res chain seq x y z
N MET A 1 4.75 -9.04 17.34
CA MET A 1 5.56 -10.28 17.42
C MET A 1 6.32 -10.45 18.75
N SER A 2 6.85 -9.39 19.37
CA SER A 2 7.80 -9.48 20.51
C SER A 2 7.31 -10.22 21.77
N SER A 3 6.00 -10.32 22.00
CA SER A 3 5.41 -10.91 23.21
C SER A 3 5.66 -12.42 23.35
N ILE A 4 5.77 -13.16 22.23
CA ILE A 4 5.83 -14.62 22.24
C ILE A 4 7.23 -15.09 22.67
N ARG A 5 7.33 -15.68 23.87
CA ARG A 5 8.57 -16.21 24.45
C ARG A 5 8.87 -17.61 23.91
N THR A 6 9.91 -17.75 23.09
CA THR A 6 10.33 -19.03 22.48
C THR A 6 11.85 -19.22 22.57
N LYS A 7 12.29 -20.48 22.72
CA LYS A 7 13.73 -20.85 22.81
C LYS A 7 14.47 -20.82 21.45
N ARG A 8 13.73 -20.96 20.36
CA ARG A 8 14.22 -20.95 18.97
C ARG A 8 13.21 -20.21 18.10
N ARG A 9 13.68 -19.50 17.09
CA ARG A 9 12.87 -18.73 16.13
C ARG A 9 13.46 -18.91 14.74
N ILE A 10 12.60 -19.10 13.75
CA ILE A 10 12.95 -19.24 12.33
C ILE A 10 11.97 -18.35 11.56
N CYS A 11 12.46 -17.61 10.57
CA CYS A 11 11.61 -16.91 9.61
C CYS A 11 11.87 -17.47 8.22
N LEU A 12 10.80 -17.70 7.47
CA LEU A 12 10.83 -18.06 6.06
C LEU A 12 10.36 -16.84 5.24
N THR A 13 10.96 -16.63 4.07
CA THR A 13 10.58 -15.57 3.13
C THR A 13 11.05 -15.95 1.72
N GLY A 14 10.23 -15.66 0.71
CA GLY A 14 10.60 -15.90 -0.69
C GLY A 14 11.57 -14.86 -1.26
N THR A 15 11.57 -13.64 -0.71
CA THR A 15 12.29 -12.48 -1.26
C THR A 15 13.12 -11.76 -0.17
N PRO A 16 14.11 -12.43 0.44
CA PRO A 16 14.78 -11.99 1.69
C PRO A 16 15.51 -10.64 1.65
N LEU A 17 15.59 -9.95 0.51
CA LEU A 17 16.43 -8.76 0.34
C LEU A 17 15.80 -7.65 -0.52
N GLN A 18 14.65 -7.87 -1.17
CA GLN A 18 14.23 -7.02 -2.29
C GLN A 18 13.43 -5.77 -1.93
N ASN A 19 12.57 -5.81 -0.89
CA ASN A 19 11.59 -4.74 -0.70
C ASN A 19 12.02 -3.66 0.32
N ASN A 20 12.65 -4.03 1.44
CA ASN A 20 13.14 -3.04 2.41
C ASN A 20 14.21 -3.58 3.38
N LEU A 21 15.32 -2.85 3.53
CA LEU A 21 16.31 -3.14 4.58
C LEU A 21 15.73 -2.96 6.01
N MET A 22 14.69 -2.15 6.18
CA MET A 22 14.03 -1.95 7.47
C MET A 22 13.10 -3.12 7.86
N GLU A 23 12.45 -3.76 6.89
CA GLU A 23 11.72 -5.02 7.13
C GLU A 23 12.70 -6.13 7.52
N TYR A 24 13.85 -6.18 6.84
CA TYR A 24 14.92 -7.11 7.12
C TYR A 24 15.50 -6.94 8.54
N HIS A 25 15.66 -5.71 9.03
CA HIS A 25 16.00 -5.44 10.44
C HIS A 25 14.93 -5.99 11.39
N CYS A 26 13.64 -5.77 11.12
CA CYS A 26 12.54 -6.30 11.93
C CYS A 26 12.54 -7.84 11.99
N MET A 27 12.76 -8.52 10.85
CA MET A 27 12.87 -9.99 10.79
C MET A 27 14.03 -10.51 11.66
N LEU A 28 15.21 -9.89 11.53
CA LEU A 28 16.38 -10.31 12.29
C LEU A 28 16.29 -10.00 13.78
N GLN A 29 15.72 -8.85 14.16
CA GLN A 29 15.48 -8.51 15.56
C GLN A 29 14.49 -9.47 16.22
N PHE A 30 13.59 -10.11 15.44
CA PHE A 30 12.77 -11.21 15.92
C PHE A 30 13.58 -12.52 16.07
N VAL A 31 14.33 -12.95 15.06
CA VAL A 31 15.09 -14.22 15.05
C VAL A 31 16.24 -14.22 16.06
N LYS A 32 17.09 -13.18 16.02
CA LYS A 32 18.30 -13.03 16.84
C LYS A 32 18.39 -11.57 17.31
N PRO A 33 17.71 -11.20 18.42
CA PRO A 33 17.67 -9.83 18.90
C PRO A 33 19.05 -9.28 19.19
N ASN A 34 19.21 -7.98 18.95
CA ASN A 34 20.39 -7.15 19.20
C ASN A 34 21.60 -7.46 18.30
N LEU A 35 21.48 -8.32 17.27
CA LEU A 35 22.54 -8.58 16.28
C LEU A 35 22.98 -7.33 15.50
N LEU A 36 22.02 -6.45 15.18
CA LEU A 36 22.20 -5.29 14.30
C LEU A 36 22.09 -3.94 15.01
N GLY A 37 21.95 -3.94 16.34
CA GLY A 37 21.66 -2.74 17.11
C GLY A 37 20.21 -2.25 16.97
N THR A 38 19.94 -1.03 17.43
CA THR A 38 18.61 -0.41 17.36
C THR A 38 18.19 -0.10 15.92
N LYS A 39 16.89 0.16 15.70
CA LYS A 39 16.34 0.50 14.37
C LYS A 39 17.01 1.74 13.76
N THR A 40 17.36 2.73 14.60
CA THR A 40 18.04 3.97 14.21
C THR A 40 19.54 3.76 13.95
N GLU A 41 20.24 2.98 14.77
CA GLU A 41 21.62 2.56 14.50
C GLU A 41 21.74 1.81 13.18
N PHE A 42 20.88 0.82 12.95
CA PHE A 42 20.87 0.05 11.71
C PHE A 42 20.57 0.94 10.48
N ALA A 43 19.59 1.84 10.60
CA ALA A 43 19.27 2.79 9.53
C ALA A 43 20.48 3.67 9.17
N ASN A 44 21.14 4.27 10.16
CA ASN A 44 22.27 5.16 9.92
C ASN A 44 23.57 4.42 9.52
N ARG A 45 23.79 3.20 10.01
CA ARG A 45 24.98 2.39 9.70
C ARG A 45 24.90 1.68 8.35
N PHE A 46 23.70 1.28 7.93
CA PHE A 46 23.49 0.44 6.75
C PHE A 46 22.42 0.97 5.79
N ALA A 47 21.16 1.13 6.22
CA ALA A 47 20.07 1.38 5.28
C ALA A 47 20.21 2.72 4.53
N ASN A 48 20.53 3.80 5.25
CA ASN A 48 20.70 5.14 4.68
C ASN A 48 21.94 5.20 3.76
N PRO A 49 23.15 4.74 4.14
CA PRO A 49 24.30 4.69 3.23
C PRO A 49 24.10 3.78 2.01
N ILE A 50 23.37 2.67 2.14
CA ILE A 50 23.10 1.78 1.00
C ILE A 50 22.11 2.45 0.04
N ARG A 51 20.96 2.93 0.54
CA ARG A 51 19.96 3.65 -0.27
C ARG A 51 20.57 4.87 -0.97
N ASN A 52 21.40 5.64 -0.27
CA ASN A 52 22.04 6.84 -0.81
C ASN A 52 23.11 6.55 -1.88
N GLY A 53 23.61 5.31 -1.99
CA GLY A 53 24.50 4.86 -3.08
C GLY A 53 23.78 4.13 -4.23
N GLN A 54 22.45 4.00 -4.15
CA GLN A 54 21.57 3.40 -5.17
C GLN A 54 20.80 4.44 -6.00
N MET A 55 20.98 5.74 -5.74
CA MET A 55 20.27 6.80 -6.43
C MET A 55 21.04 7.21 -7.70
N LEU A 56 20.37 7.84 -8.67
CA LEU A 56 20.98 8.19 -9.95
C LEU A 56 21.96 9.37 -9.85
N ASP A 57 21.87 10.14 -8.76
CA ASP A 57 22.69 11.28 -8.36
C ASP A 57 23.81 10.93 -7.35
N SER A 58 23.96 9.65 -6.98
CA SER A 58 24.98 9.17 -6.04
C SER A 58 26.41 9.46 -6.51
N THR A 59 27.27 9.97 -5.64
CA THR A 59 28.69 10.18 -5.98
C THR A 59 29.50 8.89 -5.95
N ASP A 60 30.68 8.89 -6.59
CA ASP A 60 31.67 7.80 -6.47
C ASP A 60 32.07 7.49 -5.02
N TYR A 61 31.96 8.46 -4.10
CA TYR A 61 32.16 8.20 -2.68
C TYR A 61 31.00 7.38 -2.09
N ASP A 62 29.76 7.77 -2.38
CA ASP A 62 28.55 7.10 -1.87
C ASP A 62 28.42 5.67 -2.44
N VAL A 63 28.72 5.47 -3.73
CA VAL A 63 28.73 4.14 -4.35
C VAL A 63 29.78 3.23 -3.71
N ARG A 64 30.97 3.75 -3.36
CA ARG A 64 32.00 2.99 -2.62
C ARG A 64 31.59 2.72 -1.17
N LEU A 65 30.95 3.70 -0.51
CA LEU A 65 30.45 3.56 0.85
C LEU A 65 29.32 2.52 0.94
N MET A 66 28.35 2.57 0.02
CA MET A 66 27.31 1.54 -0.15
C MET A 66 27.95 0.16 -0.29
N LYS A 67 28.84 -0.05 -1.27
CA LYS A 67 29.46 -1.36 -1.52
C LYS A 67 30.16 -1.90 -0.28
N ARG A 68 30.89 -1.05 0.45
CA ARG A 68 31.53 -1.41 1.73
C ARG A 68 30.49 -1.75 2.82
N ARG A 69 29.43 -0.97 2.99
CA ARG A 69 28.38 -1.22 4.00
C ARG A 69 27.56 -2.48 3.69
N ALA A 70 27.24 -2.72 2.43
CA ALA A 70 26.52 -3.91 1.97
C ALA A 70 27.32 -5.20 2.19
N HIS A 71 28.63 -5.19 1.90
CA HIS A 71 29.53 -6.31 2.17
C HIS A 71 29.65 -6.60 3.68
N ILE A 72 29.92 -5.59 4.50
CA ILE A 72 29.98 -5.74 5.97
C ILE A 72 28.64 -6.28 6.52
N LEU A 73 27.51 -5.79 5.98
CA LEU A 73 26.20 -6.27 6.35
C LEU A 73 26.05 -7.76 6.00
N HIS A 74 26.27 -8.14 4.75
CA HIS A 74 26.22 -9.53 4.27
C HIS A 74 27.06 -10.48 5.15
N ASP A 75 28.28 -10.10 5.49
CA ASP A 75 29.19 -10.95 6.24
C ASP A 75 28.73 -11.15 7.69
N MET A 76 28.17 -10.11 8.33
CA MET A 76 27.51 -10.22 9.64
C MET A 76 26.28 -11.14 9.64
N LEU A 77 25.71 -11.43 8.45
CA LEU A 77 24.49 -12.21 8.27
C LEU A 77 24.73 -13.64 7.80
N SER A 78 25.92 -13.93 7.26
CA SER A 78 26.35 -15.22 6.71
C SER A 78 26.01 -16.42 7.63
N GLY A 79 26.28 -16.29 8.94
CA GLY A 79 25.98 -17.33 9.94
C GLY A 79 24.54 -17.35 10.47
N CYS A 80 23.64 -16.51 9.94
CA CYS A 80 22.24 -16.40 10.39
C CYS A 80 21.22 -16.63 9.25
N VAL A 81 21.55 -16.26 8.00
CA VAL A 81 20.62 -16.29 6.86
C VAL A 81 21.05 -17.29 5.81
N HIS A 82 20.24 -18.33 5.65
CA HIS A 82 20.45 -19.40 4.68
C HIS A 82 19.67 -19.08 3.40
N ARG A 83 20.36 -18.53 2.38
CA ARG A 83 19.81 -18.35 1.03
C ARG A 83 20.19 -19.55 0.16
N LYS A 84 19.22 -20.05 -0.62
CA LYS A 84 19.42 -21.04 -1.68
C LYS A 84 18.64 -20.58 -2.92
N ASP A 85 19.36 -20.23 -3.97
CA ASP A 85 18.77 -19.84 -5.25
C ASP A 85 18.36 -21.08 -6.07
N TYR A 86 17.52 -20.85 -7.09
CA TYR A 86 16.97 -21.89 -7.98
C TYR A 86 18.03 -22.81 -8.63
N SER A 87 19.30 -22.38 -8.68
CA SER A 87 20.46 -23.20 -9.04
C SER A 87 20.50 -24.58 -8.38
N CYS A 88 19.95 -24.73 -7.16
CA CYS A 88 19.87 -26.01 -6.46
C CYS A 88 18.86 -27.01 -7.07
N LEU A 89 17.92 -26.55 -7.90
CA LEU A 89 16.90 -27.36 -8.56
C LEU A 89 17.12 -27.50 -10.08
N ARG A 90 18.06 -26.73 -10.65
CA ARG A 90 18.31 -26.62 -12.10
C ARG A 90 18.69 -27.95 -12.78
N SER A 91 19.19 -28.94 -12.05
CA SER A 91 19.47 -30.28 -12.60
C SER A 91 18.23 -31.12 -12.88
N ASN A 92 17.10 -30.81 -12.22
CA ASN A 92 15.91 -31.66 -12.17
C ASN A 92 14.68 -30.99 -12.81
N LEU A 93 14.84 -29.79 -13.39
CA LEU A 93 13.77 -28.98 -13.94
C LEU A 93 14.15 -28.48 -15.34
N VAL A 94 13.14 -28.35 -16.21
CA VAL A 94 13.29 -27.83 -17.57
C VAL A 94 13.75 -26.37 -17.54
N LEU A 95 14.50 -25.95 -18.56
CA LEU A 95 14.92 -24.56 -18.73
C LEU A 95 13.71 -23.63 -18.82
N LYS A 96 13.59 -22.70 -17.87
CA LYS A 96 12.61 -21.61 -17.94
C LYS A 96 13.08 -20.59 -18.98
N TYR A 97 12.26 -20.34 -19.98
CA TYR A 97 12.42 -19.22 -20.91
C TYR A 97 11.47 -18.09 -20.49
N GLU A 98 11.94 -16.84 -20.60
CA GLU A 98 11.17 -15.64 -20.27
C GLU A 98 11.21 -14.70 -21.47
N TYR A 99 10.04 -14.25 -21.92
CA TYR A 99 9.88 -13.41 -23.12
C TYR A 99 9.17 -12.11 -22.75
N VAL A 100 9.71 -10.98 -23.21
CA VAL A 100 9.08 -9.65 -23.08
C VAL A 100 8.50 -9.27 -24.43
N VAL A 101 7.17 -9.28 -24.54
CA VAL A 101 6.45 -8.91 -25.77
C VAL A 101 5.91 -7.49 -25.61
N TYR A 102 6.37 -6.59 -26.49
CA TYR A 102 5.85 -5.22 -26.57
C TYR A 102 4.62 -5.20 -27.49
N VAL A 103 3.52 -4.63 -26.99
CA VAL A 103 2.20 -4.74 -27.64
C VAL A 103 1.55 -3.34 -27.71
N SER A 104 1.13 -2.94 -28.91
CA SER A 104 0.44 -1.67 -29.15
C SER A 104 -1.05 -1.75 -28.76
N LEU A 105 -1.56 -0.69 -28.15
CA LEU A 105 -2.99 -0.53 -27.87
C LEU A 105 -3.80 -0.41 -29.17
N THR A 106 -4.96 -1.07 -29.21
CA THR A 106 -5.90 -1.00 -30.33
C THR A 106 -6.47 0.41 -30.50
N GLN A 107 -7.11 0.68 -31.63
CA GLN A 107 -7.78 1.97 -31.86
C GLN A 107 -8.81 2.27 -30.76
N LYS A 108 -9.66 1.27 -30.43
CA LYS A 108 -10.67 1.35 -29.37
C LYS A 108 -10.07 1.63 -27.99
N GLN A 109 -8.98 0.95 -27.64
CA GLN A 109 -8.26 1.18 -26.38
C GLN A 109 -7.66 2.59 -26.31
N ARG A 110 -7.14 3.12 -27.42
CA ARG A 110 -6.58 4.48 -27.49
C ARG A 110 -7.67 5.56 -27.36
N GLU A 111 -8.85 5.34 -27.94
CA GLU A 111 -10.00 6.24 -27.82
C GLU A 111 -10.52 6.29 -26.38
N LEU A 112 -10.71 5.12 -25.73
CA LEU A 112 -11.09 5.04 -24.30
C LEU A 112 -10.06 5.75 -23.40
N TYR A 113 -8.77 5.51 -23.64
CA TYR A 113 -7.68 6.15 -22.88
C TYR A 113 -7.68 7.68 -23.03
N GLN A 114 -7.96 8.19 -24.23
CA GLN A 114 -8.07 9.63 -24.48
C GLN A 114 -9.31 10.24 -23.81
N ASN A 115 -10.48 9.59 -23.90
CA ASN A 115 -11.70 10.09 -23.28
C ASN A 115 -11.62 10.13 -21.76
N TYR A 116 -11.07 9.09 -21.12
CA TYR A 116 -10.82 9.09 -19.69
C TYR A 116 -9.88 10.22 -19.26
N LEU A 117 -8.76 10.45 -19.98
CA LEU A 117 -7.88 11.58 -19.72
C LEU A 117 -8.58 12.94 -19.89
N ASN A 118 -9.43 13.10 -20.90
CA ASN A 118 -10.21 14.31 -21.10
C ASN A 118 -11.13 14.59 -19.91
N GLU A 119 -11.65 13.57 -19.22
CA GLU A 119 -12.50 13.73 -18.03
C GLU A 119 -11.72 13.99 -16.74
N VAL A 120 -10.56 13.35 -16.56
CA VAL A 120 -9.61 13.70 -15.50
C VAL A 120 -9.16 15.17 -15.62
N ILE A 121 -9.07 15.71 -16.84
CA ILE A 121 -8.82 17.14 -17.08
C ILE A 121 -10.07 17.98 -16.77
N LYS A 122 -11.25 17.64 -17.32
CA LYS A 122 -12.52 18.39 -17.10
C LYS A 122 -12.88 18.52 -15.62
N SER A 123 -12.63 17.48 -14.81
CA SER A 123 -12.98 17.43 -13.38
C SER A 123 -12.14 18.33 -12.48
N GLY A 124 -11.10 18.99 -13.01
CA GLY A 124 -10.27 19.93 -12.24
C GLY A 124 -9.31 19.28 -11.24
N LEU A 125 -9.22 17.93 -11.21
CA LEU A 125 -8.33 17.19 -10.29
C LEU A 125 -6.88 17.68 -10.33
N CYS A 126 -6.41 18.10 -11.50
CA CYS A 126 -5.06 18.64 -11.74
C CYS A 126 -4.72 19.89 -10.87
N GLY A 127 -5.72 20.59 -10.31
CA GLY A 127 -5.51 21.74 -9.43
C GLY A 127 -5.08 21.40 -7.99
N ASN A 128 -5.52 20.25 -7.45
CA ASN A 128 -5.30 19.90 -6.03
C ASN A 128 -4.53 18.58 -5.90
N TRP A 129 -3.23 18.68 -5.61
CA TRP A 129 -2.31 17.53 -5.44
C TRP A 129 -2.82 16.48 -4.44
N LEU A 130 -3.55 16.89 -3.40
CA LEU A 130 -4.14 15.99 -2.40
C LEU A 130 -5.22 15.08 -3.02
N ASN A 131 -6.01 15.59 -3.96
CA ASN A 131 -7.07 14.83 -4.64
C ASN A 131 -6.47 13.90 -5.70
N VAL A 132 -5.48 14.36 -6.47
CA VAL A 132 -4.71 13.52 -7.40
C VAL A 132 -4.11 12.31 -6.68
N ARG A 133 -3.57 12.50 -5.48
CA ARG A 133 -2.96 11.43 -4.68
C ARG A 133 -3.95 10.34 -4.26
N ASN A 134 -5.23 10.68 -4.09
CA ASN A 134 -6.28 9.71 -3.77
C ASN A 134 -6.82 9.01 -5.04
N SER A 135 -6.97 9.74 -6.16
CA SER A 135 -7.47 9.15 -7.41
C SER A 135 -6.45 8.25 -8.12
N LEU A 136 -5.14 8.53 -8.02
CA LEU A 136 -4.06 7.85 -8.76
C LEU A 136 -4.17 6.32 -8.82
N PHE A 137 -4.57 5.66 -7.73
CA PHE A 137 -4.74 4.20 -7.72
C PHE A 137 -6.01 3.74 -8.44
N GLY A 138 -7.10 4.52 -8.41
CA GLY A 138 -8.28 4.32 -9.25
C GLY A 138 -7.93 4.52 -10.72
N ASP A 139 -7.33 5.65 -11.07
CA ASP A 139 -6.90 5.99 -12.45
C ASP A 139 -6.03 4.87 -13.04
N PHE A 140 -5.04 4.39 -12.27
CA PHE A 140 -4.18 3.27 -12.65
C PHE A 140 -4.95 1.96 -12.86
N ARG A 141 -5.97 1.67 -12.05
CA ARG A 141 -6.84 0.49 -12.26
C ARG A 141 -7.66 0.62 -13.54
N THR A 142 -8.25 1.79 -13.81
CA THR A 142 -8.96 2.06 -15.07
C THR A 142 -8.05 1.82 -16.28
N PHE A 143 -6.82 2.34 -16.25
CA PHE A 143 -5.84 2.09 -17.32
C PHE A 143 -5.41 0.61 -17.43
N GLN A 144 -5.27 -0.11 -16.30
CA GLN A 144 -5.00 -1.56 -16.32
C GLN A 144 -6.14 -2.35 -16.97
N LEU A 145 -7.40 -1.94 -16.77
CA LEU A 145 -8.57 -2.59 -17.34
C LEU A 145 -8.70 -2.29 -18.83
N ILE A 146 -8.56 -1.03 -19.26
CA ILE A 146 -8.51 -0.66 -20.69
C ILE A 146 -7.42 -1.48 -21.42
N ALA A 147 -6.22 -1.58 -20.83
CA ALA A 147 -5.10 -2.34 -21.38
C ALA A 147 -5.26 -3.87 -21.26
N ALA A 148 -6.19 -4.37 -20.43
CA ALA A 148 -6.61 -5.77 -20.42
C ALA A 148 -7.60 -6.01 -21.57
N HIS A 149 -8.80 -5.44 -21.49
CA HIS A 149 -9.81 -5.46 -22.56
C HIS A 149 -10.87 -4.37 -22.31
N PRO A 150 -11.38 -3.65 -23.34
CA PRO A 150 -12.42 -2.63 -23.17
C PRO A 150 -13.64 -3.08 -22.34
N TYR A 151 -14.09 -4.32 -22.51
CA TYR A 151 -15.26 -4.86 -21.79
C TYR A 151 -15.01 -5.06 -20.28
N CYS A 152 -13.75 -5.10 -19.82
CA CYS A 152 -13.44 -5.20 -18.40
C CYS A 152 -13.92 -3.98 -17.58
N LEU A 153 -14.18 -2.83 -18.23
CA LEU A 153 -14.82 -1.67 -17.58
C LEU A 153 -16.30 -1.96 -17.25
N VAL A 154 -17.04 -2.58 -18.17
CA VAL A 154 -18.43 -3.00 -17.98
C VAL A 154 -18.52 -4.05 -16.86
N MET A 155 -17.60 -5.03 -16.87
CA MET A 155 -17.53 -6.06 -15.82
C MET A 155 -17.24 -5.46 -14.44
N GLN A 156 -16.31 -4.50 -14.33
CA GLN A 156 -15.99 -3.83 -13.06
C GLN A 156 -17.20 -3.03 -12.54
N LYS A 157 -17.94 -2.36 -13.42
CA LYS A 157 -19.14 -1.62 -13.04
C LYS A 157 -20.24 -2.55 -12.51
N ALA A 158 -20.51 -3.66 -13.20
CA ALA A 158 -21.45 -4.67 -12.72
C ALA A 158 -21.04 -5.31 -11.36
N GLU A 159 -19.73 -5.52 -11.13
CA GLU A 159 -19.21 -5.98 -9.83
C GLU A 159 -19.39 -4.93 -8.72
N GLN A 160 -19.30 -3.64 -9.05
CA GLN A 160 -19.56 -2.54 -8.11
C GLN A 160 -21.06 -2.39 -7.80
N ASP A 161 -21.92 -2.57 -8.79
CA ASP A 161 -23.37 -2.39 -8.65
C ASP A 161 -23.99 -3.53 -7.83
N HIS A 162 -23.67 -4.79 -8.15
CA HIS A 162 -24.05 -5.94 -7.30
C HIS A 162 -23.51 -5.80 -5.87
N LYS A 163 -22.36 -5.13 -5.67
CA LYS A 163 -21.83 -4.87 -4.32
C LYS A 163 -22.58 -3.75 -3.59
N ALA A 164 -23.08 -2.73 -4.30
CA ALA A 164 -23.95 -1.71 -3.72
C ALA A 164 -25.29 -2.33 -3.30
N GLU A 165 -25.96 -3.04 -4.22
CA GLU A 165 -27.22 -3.77 -3.97
C GLU A 165 -27.12 -4.70 -2.75
N PHE A 166 -25.99 -5.41 -2.62
CA PHE A 166 -25.75 -6.29 -1.47
C PHE A 166 -25.64 -5.53 -0.13
N LEU A 167 -24.90 -4.41 -0.10
CA LEU A 167 -24.76 -3.59 1.11
C LEU A 167 -26.08 -2.90 1.48
N GLU A 168 -26.82 -2.41 0.50
CA GLU A 168 -28.17 -1.85 0.69
C GLU A 168 -29.10 -2.91 1.32
N SER A 169 -29.02 -4.19 0.90
CA SER A 169 -29.79 -5.28 1.52
C SER A 169 -29.34 -5.67 2.94
N GLU A 170 -28.04 -5.56 3.27
CA GLU A 170 -27.56 -5.76 4.65
C GLU A 170 -28.03 -4.61 5.58
N GLU A 171 -28.06 -3.36 5.08
CA GLU A 171 -28.56 -2.21 5.84
C GLU A 171 -30.09 -2.26 6.05
N GLU A 172 -30.87 -2.75 5.06
CA GLU A 172 -32.32 -2.94 5.22
C GLU A 172 -32.66 -4.03 6.27
N GLU A 173 -32.02 -5.21 6.24
CA GLU A 173 -32.30 -6.28 7.22
C GLU A 173 -31.91 -5.92 8.67
N GLU A 174 -30.92 -5.06 8.91
CA GLU A 174 -30.66 -4.56 10.28
C GLU A 174 -31.81 -3.65 10.78
N THR A 175 -32.42 -2.84 9.92
CA THR A 175 -33.45 -1.86 10.33
C THR A 175 -34.82 -2.48 10.65
N ASP A 176 -35.21 -3.58 10.02
CA ASP A 176 -36.51 -4.23 10.24
C ASP A 176 -36.56 -5.08 11.55
N SER A 177 -35.47 -5.08 12.33
CA SER A 177 -35.33 -5.89 13.55
C SER A 177 -35.90 -5.27 14.84
N ASP A 178 -36.18 -3.96 14.87
CA ASP A 178 -36.55 -3.23 16.10
C ASP A 178 -38.07 -3.25 16.39
N PHE A 179 -38.63 -4.45 16.61
CA PHE A 179 -39.98 -4.60 17.16
C PHE A 179 -40.05 -5.56 18.36
N SER A 180 -40.11 -4.96 19.55
CA SER A 180 -40.53 -5.54 20.85
C SER A 180 -39.62 -6.60 21.49
N CYS A 181 -38.78 -6.16 22.44
CA CYS A 181 -38.51 -6.94 23.64
C CYS A 181 -38.37 -6.03 24.87
N GLU A 182 -39.32 -6.09 25.82
CA GLU A 182 -39.22 -5.35 27.08
C GLU A 182 -38.28 -6.04 28.08
N SER A 183 -37.55 -5.23 28.86
CA SER A 183 -36.39 -5.65 29.66
C SER A 183 -36.65 -6.69 30.75
N SER A 184 -35.80 -7.72 30.84
CA SER A 184 -35.51 -8.42 32.11
C SER A 184 -34.08 -8.99 32.18
N SER A 185 -33.17 -8.24 32.84
CA SER A 185 -32.02 -8.71 33.64
C SER A 185 -31.05 -9.80 33.12
N SER A 186 -29.75 -9.41 33.02
CA SER A 186 -28.51 -10.22 33.21
C SER A 186 -28.26 -11.45 32.31
N SER A 187 -27.04 -11.76 31.86
CA SER A 187 -25.68 -11.19 32.01
C SER A 187 -24.86 -11.55 30.74
N GLU A 188 -23.60 -11.21 30.45
CA GLU A 188 -22.37 -10.85 31.19
C GLU A 188 -21.62 -9.72 30.44
N SER A 189 -20.73 -8.95 31.08
CA SER A 189 -20.09 -7.78 30.44
C SER A 189 -18.56 -7.81 30.32
N SER A 190 -18.06 -7.72 29.07
CA SER A 190 -16.77 -7.13 28.69
C SER A 190 -16.72 -7.02 27.15
N VAL A 191 -16.04 -6.06 26.50
CA VAL A 191 -15.09 -5.03 26.97
C VAL A 191 -15.27 -3.74 26.16
N SER A 192 -15.11 -2.58 26.79
CA SER A 192 -14.83 -1.32 26.08
C SER A 192 -13.94 -0.40 26.93
N SER A 193 -13.11 0.42 26.28
CA SER A 193 -12.13 1.28 26.96
C SER A 193 -12.39 2.76 26.68
N SER A 194 -12.57 3.56 27.72
CA SER A 194 -12.61 5.02 27.59
C SER A 194 -11.95 5.75 28.77
N LYS A 195 -11.02 6.62 28.40
CA LYS A 195 -10.56 7.85 29.10
C LYS A 195 -11.75 8.60 29.75
N CYS A 196 -11.64 9.32 30.86
CA CYS A 196 -10.74 10.47 31.08
C CYS A 196 -10.74 11.02 32.55
N THR A 197 -9.74 11.86 32.86
CA THR A 197 -9.73 13.04 33.80
C THR A 197 -10.09 12.95 35.30
N ASP A 198 -9.06 13.21 36.12
CA ASP A 198 -8.93 14.31 37.12
C ASP A 198 -9.54 14.26 38.56
N LYS A 199 -8.66 14.68 39.51
CA LYS A 199 -8.88 15.24 40.87
C LYS A 199 -9.42 14.33 41.98
N ASP A 200 -9.07 14.52 43.26
CA ASP A 200 -8.08 15.38 43.95
C ASP A 200 -7.72 14.75 45.32
N CYS A 201 -6.51 14.99 45.88
CA CYS A 201 -6.23 15.22 47.32
C CYS A 201 -4.73 15.13 47.71
N ALA A 202 -4.43 15.63 48.93
CA ALA A 202 -3.12 15.82 49.57
C ALA A 202 -2.46 14.49 50.07
N GLU A 203 -1.22 14.43 50.60
CA GLU A 203 -0.47 15.50 51.28
C GLU A 203 1.09 15.41 51.27
N SER A 204 1.69 16.60 51.44
CA SER A 204 3.07 17.05 51.75
C SER A 204 4.19 16.07 52.15
N VAL A 205 5.43 16.35 51.67
CA VAL A 205 6.56 16.97 52.43
C VAL A 205 7.61 17.57 51.44
N LYS A 206 8.39 18.58 51.87
CA LYS A 206 9.44 19.38 51.16
C LYS A 206 10.66 19.61 52.10
N PRO A 207 11.80 20.29 51.77
CA PRO A 207 12.26 21.07 50.58
C PRO A 207 13.42 20.35 49.82
N VAL A 208 14.49 20.87 49.15
CA VAL A 208 15.27 22.16 49.01
C VAL A 208 15.80 22.20 47.53
N VAL A 209 15.56 23.20 46.66
CA VAL A 209 16.14 24.56 46.42
C VAL A 209 17.54 24.60 45.75
N THR A 210 17.77 25.64 44.92
CA THR A 210 18.96 26.01 44.07
C THR A 210 19.13 25.28 42.72
N ASP A 211 19.49 25.94 41.59
CA ASP A 211 19.31 27.36 41.20
C ASP A 211 19.32 27.56 39.65
N LYS A 212 18.99 28.76 39.15
CA LYS A 212 19.02 29.15 37.72
C LYS A 212 19.66 30.54 37.50
N PRO A 213 20.52 30.70 36.47
CA PRO A 213 20.26 31.67 35.37
C PRO A 213 20.79 31.16 33.99
N ALA A 214 20.63 31.81 32.82
CA ALA A 214 19.64 32.75 32.28
C ALA A 214 19.78 32.81 30.72
N LYS A 215 18.92 33.56 30.00
CA LYS A 215 19.04 33.90 28.56
C LYS A 215 19.20 35.42 28.37
N PRO A 216 19.76 35.86 27.24
CA PRO A 216 19.19 36.95 26.42
C PRO A 216 19.07 36.55 24.92
N SER A 217 18.33 37.22 24.03
CA SER A 217 17.25 38.22 24.13
C SER A 217 16.45 38.28 22.79
N ARG A 218 15.30 38.98 22.75
CA ARG A 218 14.51 39.25 21.52
C ARG A 218 15.00 40.54 20.79
N PRO A 219 14.39 41.04 19.68
CA PRO A 219 12.99 41.51 19.56
C PRO A 219 12.21 40.78 18.42
N SER A 220 10.88 40.75 18.24
CA SER A 220 9.68 41.52 18.63
C SER A 220 9.46 42.87 17.91
N SER A 221 8.25 43.30 17.56
CA SER A 221 6.91 42.66 17.65
C SER A 221 6.31 42.54 16.22
N ASP A 222 5.07 42.85 15.82
CA ASP A 222 3.71 43.20 16.32
C ASP A 222 2.76 42.95 15.12
N ASP A 223 1.43 42.75 15.17
CA ASP A 223 0.38 42.64 16.21
C ASP A 223 -0.69 41.62 15.69
N GLY A 224 -1.75 41.28 16.44
CA GLY A 224 -2.66 40.16 16.15
C GLY A 224 -4.16 40.45 16.01
N LYS A 225 -4.91 39.44 15.52
CA LYS A 225 -6.36 39.30 15.76
C LYS A 225 -6.85 37.87 15.49
N ASP A 226 -7.23 37.16 16.55
CA ASP A 226 -7.77 35.79 16.45
C ASP A 226 -9.26 35.78 16.10
N THR A 227 -9.63 35.01 15.06
CA THR A 227 -11.02 34.59 14.84
C THR A 227 -11.12 33.07 14.92
N ASN A 228 -11.63 32.59 16.05
CA ASN A 228 -11.75 31.17 16.38
C ASN A 228 -12.83 30.49 15.52
N VAL A 229 -12.40 29.70 14.52
CA VAL A 229 -13.27 28.79 13.76
C VAL A 229 -12.91 27.36 14.14
N LYS A 230 -13.89 26.60 14.62
CA LYS A 230 -13.74 25.17 14.90
C LYS A 230 -13.49 24.42 13.59
N THR A 231 -12.40 23.65 13.52
CA THR A 231 -12.24 22.59 12.53
C THR A 231 -12.87 21.33 13.08
N ASP A 232 -14.14 21.07 12.75
CA ASP A 232 -14.76 19.78 13.07
C ASP A 232 -14.05 18.67 12.28
N LEU A 233 -13.62 17.64 13.00
CA LEU A 233 -12.97 16.46 12.44
C LEU A 233 -14.02 15.46 11.97
N SER A 234 -14.74 15.80 10.90
CA SER A 234 -15.47 14.79 10.13
C SER A 234 -14.47 13.78 9.55
N VAL A 235 -14.81 12.50 9.67
CA VAL A 235 -14.11 11.45 8.92
C VAL A 235 -14.42 11.72 7.43
N PRO A 236 -13.42 11.84 6.55
CA PRO A 236 -13.70 11.96 5.13
C PRO A 236 -14.34 10.65 4.65
N GLU A 237 -15.55 10.76 4.11
CA GLU A 237 -16.20 9.67 3.37
C GLU A 237 -15.26 9.13 2.29
N ALA A 238 -15.49 7.88 1.89
CA ALA A 238 -14.69 7.24 0.86
C ALA A 238 -14.80 8.04 -0.46
N VAL A 239 -13.77 8.81 -0.78
CA VAL A 239 -13.73 9.61 -2.02
C VAL A 239 -13.71 8.67 -3.20
N THR A 240 -14.90 8.43 -3.77
CA THR A 240 -15.09 7.61 -4.97
C THR A 240 -14.15 8.12 -6.07
N PRO A 241 -13.31 7.25 -6.67
CA PRO A 241 -12.46 7.66 -7.77
C PRO A 241 -13.32 8.12 -8.94
N LEU A 242 -12.70 8.90 -9.84
CA LEU A 242 -13.42 9.86 -10.67
C LEU A 242 -14.64 9.30 -11.45
N GLY A 243 -15.83 9.59 -10.91
CA GLY A 243 -17.12 9.43 -11.58
C GLY A 243 -17.70 8.02 -11.56
N ALA A 244 -18.82 7.86 -10.85
CA ALA A 244 -19.81 6.81 -11.14
C ALA A 244 -20.62 7.11 -12.43
N GLY A 245 -19.99 7.81 -13.40
CA GLY A 245 -20.57 8.22 -14.66
C GLY A 245 -20.22 7.25 -15.78
N GLU A 246 -21.15 7.02 -16.68
CA GLU A 246 -21.08 6.00 -17.73
C GLU A 246 -20.18 6.40 -18.93
N TRP A 247 -19.01 7.01 -18.67
CA TRP A 247 -18.15 7.63 -19.69
C TRP A 247 -17.69 6.70 -20.83
N PHE A 248 -17.70 5.39 -20.57
CA PHE A 248 -17.35 4.33 -21.51
C PHE A 248 -18.56 3.64 -22.16
N ARG A 249 -19.80 3.90 -21.72
CA ARG A 249 -21.02 3.20 -22.19
C ARG A 249 -21.32 3.44 -23.66
N ASP A 250 -21.25 4.68 -24.12
CA ASP A 250 -21.40 5.02 -25.55
C ASP A 250 -20.25 4.46 -26.41
N MET A 251 -19.20 3.93 -25.77
CA MET A 251 -18.04 3.35 -26.43
C MET A 251 -18.00 1.82 -26.38
N VAL A 252 -18.55 1.15 -25.36
CA VAL A 252 -18.42 -0.30 -25.14
C VAL A 252 -19.80 -0.96 -25.13
N SER A 253 -20.00 -1.87 -26.08
CA SER A 253 -21.23 -2.63 -26.28
C SER A 253 -21.11 -4.07 -25.77
N GLU A 254 -22.24 -4.75 -25.56
CA GLU A 254 -22.25 -6.19 -25.20
C GLU A 254 -21.60 -7.07 -26.29
N ASN A 255 -21.70 -6.68 -27.55
CA ASN A 255 -21.04 -7.37 -28.67
C ASN A 255 -19.51 -7.36 -28.54
N ASP A 256 -18.94 -6.35 -27.89
CA ASP A 256 -17.50 -6.24 -27.69
C ASP A 256 -16.97 -7.32 -26.71
N ALA A 257 -17.82 -7.90 -25.84
CA ALA A 257 -17.43 -8.90 -24.84
C ALA A 257 -16.74 -10.13 -25.45
N ASN A 258 -17.19 -10.57 -26.63
CA ASN A 258 -16.66 -11.74 -27.34
C ASN A 258 -15.53 -11.39 -28.33
N ASN A 259 -15.26 -10.10 -28.57
CA ASN A 259 -14.32 -9.66 -29.59
C ASN A 259 -12.90 -9.47 -29.04
N LEU A 260 -12.12 -10.54 -29.08
CA LEU A 260 -10.72 -10.57 -28.61
C LEU A 260 -9.80 -9.60 -29.38
N GLU A 261 -10.13 -9.21 -30.61
CA GLU A 261 -9.32 -8.29 -31.43
C GLU A 261 -9.30 -6.86 -30.86
N LEU A 262 -10.26 -6.51 -29.98
CA LEU A 262 -10.31 -5.21 -29.31
C LEU A 262 -9.19 -5.02 -28.26
N SER A 263 -8.50 -6.09 -27.89
CA SER A 263 -7.25 -6.01 -27.12
C SER A 263 -6.18 -6.92 -27.69
N SER A 264 -5.17 -6.29 -28.31
CA SER A 264 -3.93 -6.93 -28.76
C SER A 264 -3.31 -7.86 -27.69
N LYS A 265 -3.46 -7.53 -26.40
CA LYS A 265 -2.96 -8.34 -25.28
C LYS A 265 -3.73 -9.66 -25.13
N MET A 266 -5.07 -9.61 -25.21
CA MET A 266 -5.91 -10.80 -25.11
C MET A 266 -5.81 -11.66 -26.37
N PHE A 267 -5.78 -11.04 -27.56
CA PHE A 267 -5.53 -11.71 -28.83
C PHE A 267 -4.22 -12.52 -28.81
N ILE A 268 -3.10 -11.90 -28.40
CA ILE A 268 -1.80 -12.58 -28.29
C ILE A 268 -1.84 -13.70 -27.23
N LEU A 269 -2.49 -13.47 -26.08
CA LEU A 269 -2.62 -14.48 -25.03
C LEU A 269 -3.38 -15.73 -25.53
N PHE A 270 -4.53 -15.56 -26.18
CA PHE A 270 -5.32 -16.68 -26.68
C PHE A 270 -4.67 -17.39 -27.87
N GLU A 271 -4.01 -16.67 -28.79
CA GLU A 271 -3.23 -17.32 -29.86
C GLU A 271 -2.05 -18.11 -29.27
N LEU A 272 -1.34 -17.60 -28.26
CA LEU A 272 -0.30 -18.36 -27.57
C LEU A 272 -0.84 -19.64 -26.89
N ILE A 273 -1.95 -19.54 -26.15
CA ILE A 273 -2.62 -20.68 -25.52
C ILE A 273 -2.99 -21.75 -26.58
N ARG A 274 -3.61 -21.32 -27.69
CA ARG A 274 -3.99 -22.19 -28.81
C ARG A 274 -2.79 -22.85 -29.49
N ARG A 275 -1.64 -22.17 -29.55
CA ARG A 275 -0.39 -22.75 -30.05
C ARG A 275 0.16 -23.79 -29.09
N CYS A 276 0.17 -23.53 -27.79
CA CYS A 276 0.58 -24.52 -26.77
C CYS A 276 -0.31 -25.78 -26.82
N GLU A 277 -1.63 -25.61 -26.92
CA GLU A 277 -2.58 -26.70 -27.12
C GLU A 277 -2.26 -27.51 -28.39
N SER A 278 -2.01 -26.84 -29.53
CA SER A 278 -1.67 -27.50 -30.80
C SER A 278 -0.33 -28.28 -30.78
N ILE A 279 0.54 -27.97 -29.81
CA ILE A 279 1.83 -28.65 -29.58
C ILE A 279 1.66 -29.80 -28.57
N GLY A 280 0.53 -29.88 -27.86
CA GLY A 280 0.29 -30.83 -26.78
C GLY A 280 1.01 -30.47 -25.47
N ASP A 281 1.37 -29.20 -25.28
CA ASP A 281 1.99 -28.73 -24.04
C ASP A 281 0.96 -28.59 -22.91
N LYS A 282 1.41 -28.67 -21.66
CA LYS A 282 0.55 -28.60 -20.47
C LYS A 282 0.37 -27.16 -20.01
N LEU A 283 -0.77 -26.59 -20.42
CA LEU A 283 -1.37 -25.37 -19.87
C LEU A 283 -1.65 -25.52 -18.36
#